data_AF-L7F5H2-F1
#
_entry.id   AF-L7F5H2-F1
#
_cell.length_a   1.000
_cell.length_b   1.000
_cell.length_c   1.000
_cell.angle_alpha   90.00
_cell.angle_beta   90.00
_cell.angle_gamma   90.00
#
_symmetry.space_group_name_H-M   'P 1'
#
loop_
_entity.id
_entity.type
_entity.pdbx_description
1 polymer ?
#
loop_
_entity_poly.entity_id
_entity_poly.type
_entity_poly.pdbx_seq_one_letter_code
_entity_poly.pdbx_strand_id
1 'polypeptide(L)'
;MTTQIYVQDVTLRDGMHAVRHRISPVDVARIVTALDEAGVDAIEIAHGDGLAGSSVNYGPGSHTDWEWIETAASVLKRARLTTLLLPGVGTIRAPRAGVGQMPNRGEGRWRPGR
;
A
#
# COMPACT_ATOMS: atom_id res chain seq x y z
N MET A 1 -5.71 -33.54 0.06
CA MET A 1 -5.19 -32.24 -0.38
C MET A 1 -5.29 -31.28 0.80
N THR A 2 -4.23 -30.52 1.09
CA THR A 2 -4.25 -29.47 2.11
C THR A 2 -4.71 -28.16 1.46
N THR A 3 -5.65 -27.47 2.09
CA THR A 3 -6.13 -26.15 1.64
C THR A 3 -5.00 -25.13 1.78
N GLN A 4 -4.67 -24.44 0.70
CA GLN A 4 -3.75 -23.30 0.75
C GLN A 4 -4.47 -22.11 1.37
N ILE A 5 -3.87 -21.53 2.42
CA ILE A 5 -4.39 -20.34 3.09
C ILE A 5 -3.73 -19.12 2.47
N TYR A 6 -4.55 -18.13 2.13
CA TYR A 6 -4.08 -16.82 1.68
C TYR A 6 -3.99 -15.88 2.88
N VAL A 7 -2.80 -15.38 3.17
CA VAL A 7 -2.52 -14.48 4.29
C VAL A 7 -2.37 -13.06 3.76
N GLN A 8 -3.35 -12.21 4.08
CA GLN A 8 -3.29 -10.77 3.84
C GLN A 8 -2.92 -10.03 5.12
N ASP A 9 -1.75 -9.39 5.13
CA ASP A 9 -1.35 -8.52 6.23
C ASP A 9 -1.97 -7.12 6.05
N VAL A 10 -2.50 -6.57 7.15
CA VAL A 10 -3.14 -5.24 7.21
C VAL A 10 -2.48 -4.31 8.23
N THR A 11 -1.25 -4.62 8.66
CA THR A 11 -0.49 -3.85 9.65
C THR A 11 -0.31 -2.39 9.21
N LEU A 12 -0.08 -2.17 7.92
CA LEU A 12 0.17 -0.85 7.33
C LEU A 12 -1.07 -0.19 6.73
N ARG A 13 -2.25 -0.74 6.99
CA ARG A 13 -3.56 -0.11 6.70
C ARG A 13 -4.35 -0.01 7.98
N ASP A 14 -4.89 -1.11 8.49
CA ASP A 14 -5.70 -1.13 9.71
C ASP A 14 -4.90 -0.69 10.94
N GLY A 15 -3.63 -1.12 11.03
CA GLY A 15 -2.73 -0.70 12.10
C GLY A 15 -2.44 0.81 12.10
N MET A 16 -2.73 1.53 11.00
CA MET A 16 -2.59 2.99 10.96
C MET A 16 -3.54 3.69 11.92
N HIS A 17 -4.68 3.10 12.29
CA HIS A 17 -5.55 3.65 13.33
C HIS A 17 -4.85 3.69 14.71
N ALA A 18 -4.08 2.64 15.04
CA ALA A 18 -3.37 2.55 16.32
C ALA A 18 -2.28 3.61 16.47
N VAL A 19 -1.63 3.98 15.36
CA VAL A 19 -0.57 5.01 15.32
C VAL A 19 -1.07 6.38 14.84
N ARG A 20 -2.40 6.57 14.74
CA ARG A 20 -3.03 7.81 14.26
C ARG A 20 -2.47 8.30 12.91
N HIS A 21 -2.23 7.35 12.00
CA HIS A 21 -1.71 7.58 10.65
C HIS A 21 -0.31 8.23 10.62
N ARG A 22 0.46 8.00 11.70
CA ARG A 22 1.84 8.48 11.84
C ARG A 22 2.82 7.33 11.73
N ILE A 23 3.41 7.19 10.54
CA ILE A 23 4.49 6.26 10.29
C ILE A 23 5.45 6.87 9.25
N SER A 24 6.75 6.68 9.48
CA SER A 24 7.76 7.14 8.55
C SER A 24 7.87 6.18 7.35
N PRO A 25 8.21 6.66 6.14
CA PRO A 25 8.54 5.79 5.02
C PRO A 25 9.64 4.77 5.35
N VAL A 26 10.62 5.13 6.19
CA VAL A 26 11.67 4.22 6.65
C VAL A 26 11.10 3.03 7.42
N ASP A 27 10.14 3.28 8.32
CA ASP A 27 9.47 2.21 9.06
C ASP A 27 8.55 1.38 8.16
N VAL A 28 7.90 1.99 7.18
CA VAL A 28 7.15 1.26 6.14
C VAL A 28 8.08 0.28 5.42
N ALA A 29 9.21 0.74 4.90
CA ALA A 29 10.18 -0.12 4.22
C ALA A 29 10.66 -1.27 5.12
N ARG A 30 10.94 -0.99 6.40
CA ARG A 30 11.37 -1.98 7.38
C ARG A 30 10.30 -3.06 7.62
N ILE A 31 9.05 -2.67 7.82
CA ILE A 31 7.93 -3.59 8.08
C ILE A 31 7.61 -4.40 6.82
N VAL A 32 7.53 -3.77 5.65
CA VAL A 32 7.25 -4.45 4.37
C VAL A 32 8.32 -5.49 4.08
N THR A 33 9.61 -5.17 4.30
CA THR A 33 10.71 -6.12 4.11
C THR A 33 10.53 -7.35 5.00
N ALA A 34 10.23 -7.16 6.29
CA ALA A 34 10.04 -8.25 7.23
C ALA A 34 8.82 -9.14 6.87
N LEU A 35 7.70 -8.54 6.49
CA LEU A 35 6.49 -9.26 6.08
C LEU A 35 6.70 -10.03 4.77
N ASP A 36 7.32 -9.39 3.78
CA ASP A 36 7.65 -10.02 2.51
C ASP A 36 8.61 -11.19 2.72
N GLU A 37 9.60 -11.05 3.62
CA GLU A 37 10.54 -12.11 4.02
C GLU A 37 9.85 -13.28 4.75
N ALA A 38 8.86 -13.00 5.59
CA ALA A 38 8.03 -13.99 6.28
C ALA A 38 7.13 -14.80 5.34
N GLY A 39 6.92 -14.33 4.10
CA GLY A 39 6.21 -15.08 3.06
C GLY A 39 4.69 -14.92 3.11
N VAL A 40 4.19 -13.75 3.55
CA VAL A 40 2.76 -13.42 3.40
C VAL A 40 2.38 -13.27 1.93
N ASP A 41 1.14 -13.57 1.58
CA ASP A 41 0.67 -13.49 0.19
C ASP A 41 0.41 -12.05 -0.27
N ALA A 42 -0.01 -11.19 0.65
CA ALA A 42 -0.26 -9.77 0.37
C ALA A 42 -0.02 -8.86 1.58
N ILE A 43 0.32 -7.61 1.28
CA ILE A 43 0.53 -6.54 2.27
C ILE A 43 -0.31 -5.34 1.84
N GLU A 44 -1.24 -4.93 2.71
CA GLU A 44 -2.13 -3.79 2.49
C GLU A 44 -1.55 -2.49 3.04
N ILE A 45 -1.54 -1.43 2.23
CA ILE A 45 -0.94 -0.14 2.58
C ILE A 45 -1.87 1.00 2.17
N ALA A 46 -2.30 1.80 3.15
CA ALA A 46 -3.00 3.07 2.97
C ALA A 46 -3.14 3.76 4.34
N HIS A 47 -3.74 4.95 4.38
CA HIS A 47 -4.43 5.47 5.56
C HIS A 47 -5.40 4.40 6.13
N GLY A 48 -5.76 4.51 7.42
CA GLY A 48 -6.61 3.50 8.07
C GLY A 48 -7.97 3.34 7.38
N ASP A 49 -8.56 4.47 6.98
CA ASP A 49 -9.79 4.54 6.18
C ASP A 49 -9.60 4.34 4.66
N GLY A 50 -8.43 3.87 4.21
CA GLY A 50 -8.12 3.64 2.79
C GLY A 50 -7.66 4.90 2.04
N LEU A 51 -7.47 4.75 0.72
CA LEU A 51 -6.94 5.81 -0.15
C LEU A 51 -7.73 7.12 -0.01
N ALA A 52 -6.99 8.23 0.10
CA ALA A 52 -7.54 9.57 0.33
C ALA A 52 -8.28 9.73 1.67
N GLY A 53 -8.08 8.81 2.62
CA GLY A 53 -8.63 8.90 3.98
C GLY A 53 -8.08 10.09 4.77
N SER A 54 -6.87 10.57 4.45
CA SER A 54 -6.28 11.77 5.05
C SER A 54 -7.16 13.00 4.80
N SER A 55 -7.93 13.38 5.83
CA SER A 55 -8.92 14.45 5.76
C SER A 55 -9.17 15.05 7.14
N VAL A 56 -9.89 16.19 7.19
CA VAL A 56 -10.31 16.81 8.47
C VAL A 56 -11.18 15.85 9.30
N ASN A 57 -11.91 14.94 8.66
CA ASN A 57 -12.84 14.03 9.33
C ASN A 57 -12.15 12.80 9.95
N TYR A 58 -11.04 12.34 9.37
CA TYR A 58 -10.37 11.08 9.78
C TYR A 58 -8.93 11.29 10.31
N GLY A 59 -8.45 12.54 10.29
CA GLY A 59 -7.13 12.92 10.73
C GLY A 59 -6.14 13.01 9.57
N PRO A 60 -5.16 13.94 9.64
CA PRO A 60 -4.13 14.04 8.63
C PRO A 60 -3.14 12.89 8.75
N GLY A 61 -2.81 12.26 7.63
CA GLY A 61 -1.65 11.38 7.54
C GLY A 61 -0.36 12.16 7.75
N SER A 62 0.65 11.53 8.36
CA SER A 62 2.00 12.12 8.44
C SER A 62 2.68 12.26 7.08
N HIS A 63 2.25 11.44 6.12
CA HIS A 63 2.67 11.42 4.73
C HIS A 63 1.43 11.11 3.88
N THR A 64 1.55 11.27 2.56
CA THR A 64 0.52 10.85 1.61
C THR A 64 0.50 9.32 1.50
N ASP A 65 -0.67 8.77 1.15
CA ASP A 65 -0.79 7.34 0.82
C ASP A 65 0.23 6.92 -0.26
N TRP A 66 0.51 7.82 -1.20
CA TRP A 66 1.47 7.56 -2.28
C TRP A 66 2.90 7.41 -1.80
N GLU A 67 3.36 8.24 -0.87
CA GLU A 67 4.71 8.10 -0.32
C GLU A 67 4.90 6.75 0.38
N TRP A 68 3.88 6.27 1.10
CA TRP A 68 3.92 4.93 1.71
C TRP A 68 3.87 3.82 0.67
N ILE A 69 2.99 3.92 -0.33
CA ILE A 69 2.85 2.94 -1.41
C ILE A 69 4.12 2.84 -2.26
N GLU A 70 4.71 3.97 -2.67
CA GLU A 70 5.97 4.01 -3.43
C GLU A 70 7.12 3.39 -2.63
N THR A 71 7.21 3.73 -1.34
CA THR A 71 8.24 3.18 -0.46
C THR A 71 8.11 1.67 -0.34
N ALA A 72 6.90 1.16 -0.14
CA ALA A 72 6.66 -0.27 -0.09
C ALA A 72 6.98 -0.96 -1.42
N ALA A 73 6.49 -0.41 -2.54
CA ALA A 73 6.76 -0.96 -3.88
C ALA A 73 8.26 -1.03 -4.19
N SER A 74 9.07 -0.14 -3.61
CA SER A 74 10.53 -0.11 -3.82
C SER A 74 11.28 -1.29 -3.17
N VAL A 75 10.73 -1.89 -2.10
CA VAL A 75 11.40 -2.96 -1.33
C VAL A 75 10.77 -4.34 -1.51
N LEU A 76 9.53 -4.40 -1.98
CA LEU A 76 8.72 -5.60 -2.05
C LEU A 76 9.18 -6.54 -3.18
N LYS A 77 9.37 -7.84 -2.89
CA LYS A 77 9.90 -8.81 -3.85
C LYS A 77 8.88 -9.88 -4.26
N ARG A 78 8.01 -10.33 -3.34
CA ARG A 78 7.16 -11.52 -3.55
C ARG A 78 5.67 -11.28 -3.31
N ALA A 79 5.30 -10.66 -2.20
CA ALA A 79 3.92 -10.44 -1.81
C ALA A 79 3.17 -9.55 -2.84
N ARG A 80 1.85 -9.58 -2.83
CA ARG A 80 1.04 -8.63 -3.59
C ARG A 80 0.85 -7.36 -2.78
N LEU A 81 1.16 -6.22 -3.39
CA LEU A 81 0.81 -4.91 -2.81
C LEU A 81 -0.69 -4.67 -3.00
N THR A 82 -1.41 -4.45 -1.91
CA THR A 82 -2.85 -4.17 -1.90
C THR A 82 -3.16 -2.84 -1.20
N THR A 83 -4.37 -2.31 -1.43
CA THR A 83 -4.84 -1.07 -0.79
C THR A 83 -6.35 -1.12 -0.62
N LEU A 84 -6.85 -0.44 0.40
CA LEU A 84 -8.29 -0.26 0.62
C LEU A 84 -8.78 0.98 -0.12
N LEU A 85 -9.92 0.87 -0.79
CA LEU A 85 -10.65 1.98 -1.38
C LEU A 85 -12.10 1.95 -0.88
N LEU A 86 -12.51 3.00 -0.17
CA LEU A 86 -13.90 3.20 0.24
C LEU A 86 -14.61 4.12 -0.76
N PRO A 87 -15.64 3.63 -1.48
CA PRO A 87 -16.46 4.48 -2.35
C PRO A 87 -17.08 5.63 -1.55
N GLY A 88 -16.88 6.86 -2.03
CA GLY A 88 -17.31 8.09 -1.33
C GLY A 88 -16.20 8.79 -0.54
N VAL A 89 -15.07 8.12 -0.29
CA VAL A 89 -13.84 8.72 0.28
C VAL A 89 -12.78 8.87 -0.81
N GLY A 90 -12.48 7.78 -1.54
CA GLY A 90 -11.59 7.80 -2.70
C GLY A 90 -12.34 7.68 -4.03
N THR A 91 -11.74 8.16 -5.12
CA THR A 91 -12.29 8.01 -6.49
C THR A 91 -11.43 7.08 -7.33
N ILE A 92 -11.99 6.46 -8.38
CA ILE A 92 -11.26 5.61 -9.36
C ILE A 92 -10.13 6.40 -10.08
N ARG A 93 -10.15 7.74 -10.01
CA ARG A 93 -9.05 8.57 -10.54
C ARG A 93 -7.79 8.46 -9.67
N ALA A 94 -7.92 8.16 -8.38
CA ALA A 94 -6.79 7.90 -7.49
C ALA A 94 -5.96 6.69 -7.96
N PRO A 95 -6.52 5.48 -8.21
CA PRO A 95 -5.72 4.39 -8.74
C PRO A 95 -5.19 4.66 -10.15
N ARG A 96 -5.79 5.52 -10.99
CA ARG A 96 -5.23 5.81 -12.33
C ARG A 96 -4.00 6.71 -12.36
N ALA A 97 -3.71 7.46 -11.30
CA ALA A 97 -2.50 8.28 -11.24
C ALA A 97 -1.24 7.46 -10.87
N GLY A 98 -1.39 6.23 -10.34
CA GLY A 98 -0.26 5.38 -9.89
C GLY A 98 -0.36 3.88 -10.23
N VAL A 99 -1.53 3.38 -10.62
CA VAL A 99 -1.77 2.01 -11.11
C VAL A 99 -1.93 2.05 -12.63
N GLY A 100 -0.88 2.49 -13.32
CA GLY A 100 -0.61 1.91 -14.63
C GLY A 100 -0.34 0.43 -14.39
N GLN A 101 -1.00 -0.46 -15.13
CA GLN A 101 -0.71 -1.90 -15.10
C GLN A 101 0.80 -2.09 -15.05
N MET A 102 1.35 -2.60 -13.95
CA MET A 102 2.76 -2.97 -13.91
C MET A 102 2.95 -4.00 -15.03
N PRO A 103 3.74 -3.69 -16.07
CA PRO A 103 3.95 -4.65 -17.15
C PRO A 103 4.67 -5.86 -16.56
N ASN A 104 4.22 -7.04 -16.96
CA ASN A 104 4.91 -8.30 -16.69
C ASN A 104 6.41 -8.10 -16.98
N ARG A 105 7.27 -8.41 -16.00
CA ARG A 105 8.72 -8.17 -16.10
C ARG A 105 9.25 -8.77 -17.40
N GLY A 106 9.71 -7.89 -18.29
CA GLY A 106 10.27 -8.25 -19.59
C GLY A 106 11.10 -7.13 -20.20
N GLU A 107 10.66 -5.87 -20.16
CA GLU A 107 11.40 -4.76 -20.79
C GLU A 107 11.29 -3.46 -19.99
N GLY A 108 12.35 -2.65 -20.08
CA GLY A 108 12.72 -1.66 -19.08
C GLY A 108 12.08 -0.26 -19.20
N ARG A 109 12.32 0.48 -18.11
CA ARG A 109 12.21 1.94 -17.91
C ARG A 109 10.80 2.55 -18.03
N TRP A 110 10.32 2.98 -16.86
CA TRP A 110 9.14 3.84 -16.68
C TRP A 110 9.25 5.15 -17.47
N ARG A 111 8.16 5.56 -18.15
CA ARG A 111 8.01 6.87 -18.77
C ARG A 111 6.70 7.53 -18.27
N PRO A 112 6.73 8.76 -17.75
CA PRO A 112 5.51 9.47 -17.39
C PRO A 112 4.76 9.94 -18.64
N GLY A 113 3.46 9.65 -18.70
CA GLY A 113 2.54 10.13 -19.73
C GLY A 113 2.09 11.57 -19.47
N ARG A 114 1.88 12.33 -20.56
CA ARG A 114 1.29 13.67 -20.56
C ARG A 114 -0.19 13.65 -20.21
#